data_AF-I9DCM0-F1
#
_entry.id   AF-I9DCM0-F1
#
_cell.length_a   1.000
_cell.length_b   1.000
_cell.length_c   1.000
_cell.angle_alpha   90.00
_cell.angle_beta   90.00
_cell.angle_gamma   90.00
#
_symmetry.space_group_name_H-M   'P 1'
#
loop_
_entity.id
_entity.type
_entity.pdbx_description
1 polymer ?
#
loop_
_entity_poly.entity_id
_entity_poly.type
_entity_poly.pdbx_seq_one_letter_code
_entity_poly.pdbx_strand_id
1 'polypeptide(L)' 'MRRTILHVDLNNYYASMECLYNPEIRNKPVIVCGDAEARHGIILAKNYIAKALGVKTGDAIWEANKSALA' A
#
# COMPACT_ATOMS: atom_id res chain seq x y z
N MET A 1 20.10 -29.25 -21.46
CA MET A 1 19.15 -29.17 -20.34
C MET A 1 18.46 -27.81 -20.37
N ARG A 2 17.14 -27.74 -20.15
CA ARG A 2 16.39 -26.47 -20.09
C ARG A 2 16.45 -25.91 -18.67
N ARG A 3 16.64 -24.60 -18.52
CA ARG A 3 16.64 -23.92 -17.21
C ARG A 3 15.20 -23.72 -16.75
N THR A 4 14.93 -24.04 -15.48
CA THR A 4 13.68 -23.67 -14.79
C THR A 4 13.95 -22.43 -13.97
N ILE A 5 13.15 -21.37 -14.14
CA ILE A 5 13.28 -20.11 -13.42
C ILE A 5 11.97 -19.86 -12.67
N LEU A 6 12.06 -19.63 -11.36
CA LEU A 6 10.93 -19.24 -10.52
C LEU A 6 11.06 -17.76 -10.17
N HIS A 7 9.97 -17.01 -10.32
CA HIS A 7 9.82 -15.65 -9.83
C HIS A 7 8.78 -15.64 -8.72
N VAL A 8 9.08 -14.96 -7.61
CA VAL A 8 8.19 -14.82 -6.46
C VAL A 8 8.06 -13.33 -6.15
N ASP A 9 6.81 -12.88 -6.01
CA ASP A 9 6.46 -11.52 -5.63
C ASP A 9 5.48 -11.56 -4.44
N LEU A 10 5.58 -10.57 -3.56
CA LEU A 10 4.77 -10.47 -2.35
C LEU A 10 3.69 -9.43 -2.54
N ASN A 11 2.43 -9.88 -2.46
CA ASN A 11 1.28 -9.00 -2.58
C ASN A 11 1.27 -7.91 -1.49
N ASN A 12 1.20 -6.65 -1.93
CA ASN A 12 1.07 -5.48 -1.05
C ASN A 12 2.13 -5.44 0.08
N TYR A 13 3.37 -5.86 -0.21
CA TYR A 13 4.38 -6.22 0.79
C TYR A 13 4.43 -5.33 2.04
N TYR A 14 4.71 -4.02 1.89
CA TYR A 14 4.84 -3.13 3.04
C TYR A 14 3.56 -3.02 3.86
N ALA A 15 2.39 -2.90 3.23
CA ALA A 15 1.12 -2.86 3.95
C ALA A 15 0.81 -4.19 4.65
N SER A 16 1.20 -5.32 4.05
CA SER A 16 1.07 -6.65 4.65
C SER A 16 1.97 -6.82 5.87
N MET A 17 3.19 -6.29 5.85
CA MET A 17 4.10 -6.28 7.00
C MET A 17 3.56 -5.41 8.14
N GLU A 18 3.09 -4.20 7.84
CA GLU A 18 2.46 -3.34 8.85
C GLU A 18 1.26 -4.03 9.50
N CYS A 19 0.38 -4.69 8.73
CA CYS A 19 -0.76 -5.44 9.28
C CYS A 19 -0.35 -6.73 10.03
N LEU A 20 0.86 -7.24 9.80
CA LEU A 20 1.42 -8.40 10.51
C LEU A 20 1.92 -7.98 11.89
N TYR A 21 2.73 -6.91 11.95
CA TYR A 21 3.33 -6.40 13.17
C TYR A 21 2.36 -5.56 14.03
N ASN A 22 1.35 -4.94 13.41
CA ASN A 22 0.31 -4.14 14.06
C ASN A 22 -1.09 -4.74 13.75
N PRO A 23 -1.51 -5.81 14.44
CA PRO A 23 -2.76 -6.51 14.13
C PRO A 23 -4.03 -5.64 14.20
N GLU A 24 -4.02 -4.57 14.99
CA GLU A 24 -5.13 -3.63 15.20
C GLU A 24 -5.49 -2.78 13.97
N ILE A 25 -4.60 -2.70 12.98
CA ILE A 25 -4.86 -2.02 11.70
C ILE A 25 -5.25 -2.97 10.56
N ARG A 26 -5.18 -4.30 10.77
CA ARG A 26 -5.40 -5.30 9.71
C ARG A 26 -6.77 -5.21 9.04
N ASN A 27 -7.80 -4.84 9.80
CA ASN A 27 -9.18 -4.73 9.33
C ASN A 27 -9.56 -3.30 8.92
N LYS A 28 -8.59 -2.40 8.79
CA LYS A 28 -8.79 -1.00 8.39
C LYS A 28 -8.16 -0.75 7.01
N PRO A 29 -8.57 0.31 6.29
CA PRO A 29 -7.79 0.77 5.14
C PRO A 29 -6.38 1.17 5.60
N VAL A 30 -5.35 0.55 5.01
CA VAL A 30 -3.94 0.81 5.36
C VAL A 30 -3.19 1.23 4.11
N ILE A 31 -2.43 2.32 4.23
CA ILE A 31 -1.60 2.91 3.19
C ILE A 31 -0.21 3.14 3.80
N VAL A 32 0.83 2.75 3.06
CA VAL A 32 2.22 3.09 3.37
C VAL A 32 2.66 4.13 2.35
N CYS A 33 3.09 5.30 2.82
CA CYS A 33 3.54 6.41 1.98
C CYS A 33 4.90 6.93 2.46
N GLY A 34 5.60 7.67 1.60
CA GLY A 34 6.74 8.45 2.04
C GLY A 34 6.34 9.63 2.94
N ASP A 35 7.34 10.29 3.52
CA ASP A 35 7.13 11.43 4.41
C ASP A 35 6.43 12.59 3.68
N ALA A 36 5.28 13.00 4.23
CA ALA A 36 4.46 14.07 3.70
C ALA A 36 5.13 15.44 3.82
N GLU A 37 5.88 15.69 4.90
CA GLU A 37 6.56 16.97 5.13
C GLU A 37 7.76 17.14 4.20
N ALA A 38 8.42 16.04 3.84
CA ALA A 38 9.54 16.02 2.91
C ALA A 38 9.14 16.17 1.43
N ARG A 39 7.88 16.52 1.12
CA ARG A 39 7.29 16.53 -0.25
C ARG A 39 7.32 15.16 -0.96
N HIS A 40 7.43 14.07 -0.20
CA HIS A 40 7.46 12.68 -0.71
C HIS A 40 6.27 11.85 -0.24
N GLY A 41 5.12 12.49 0.01
CA GLY A 41 3.88 11.81 0.40
C GLY A 41 3.26 10.97 -0.73
N ILE A 42 4.05 10.18 -1.45
CA ILE A 42 3.60 9.28 -2.51
C ILE A 42 3.22 7.95 -1.88
N ILE A 43 2.12 7.36 -2.35
CA ILE A 43 1.66 6.05 -1.91
C ILE A 43 2.57 4.95 -2.47
N LEU A 44 3.26 4.25 -1.57
CA LEU A 44 4.20 3.16 -1.88
C LEU A 44 3.50 1.80 -1.86
N ALA A 45 2.61 1.58 -0.90
CA ALA A 45 1.82 0.35 -0.80
C ALA A 45 0.46 0.62 -0.15
N LYS A 46 -0.47 -0.32 -0.34
CA LYS A 46 -1.81 -0.28 0.27
C LYS A 46 -2.31 -1.68 0.48
N ASN A 47 -3.12 -1.92 1.51
CA ASN A 47 -3.78 -3.21 1.69
C ASN A 47 -4.99 -3.36 0.75
N TYR A 48 -5.55 -4.57 0.69
CA TYR A 48 -6.69 -4.85 -0.18
C TYR A 48 -7.92 -4.00 0.15
N ILE A 49 -8.13 -3.65 1.42
CA ILE A 49 -9.23 -2.79 1.86
C ILE A 49 -9.08 -1.39 1.25
N ALA A 50 -7.90 -0.76 1.38
CA ALA A 50 -7.62 0.53 0.76
C ALA A 50 -7.67 0.47 -0.78
N LYS A 51 -7.26 -0.65 -1.39
CA LYS A 51 -7.41 -0.87 -2.84
C LYS A 51 -8.87 -0.88 -3.28
N ALA A 52 -9.76 -1.50 -2.51
CA ALA A 52 -11.19 -1.52 -2.80
C ALA A 52 -11.83 -0.12 -2.72
N LEU A 53 -11.25 0.79 -1.94
CA LEU A 53 -11.65 2.19 -1.84
C LEU A 53 -11.04 3.09 -2.94
N GLY A 54 -10.41 2.51 -3.97
CA GLY A 54 -9.92 3.27 -5.12
C GLY A 54 -8.55 3.94 -4.96
N VAL A 55 -7.86 3.72 -3.83
CA VAL A 55 -6.51 4.25 -3.59
C VAL A 55 -5.52 3.68 -4.62
N LYS A 56 -4.69 4.52 -5.27
CA LYS A 56 -3.68 4.06 -6.24
C LYS A 56 -2.26 4.29 -5.73
N THR A 57 -1.35 3.43 -6.17
CA THR A 57 0.09 3.57 -5.90
C THR A 57 0.66 4.59 -6.87
N GLY A 58 1.54 5.46 -6.40
CA GLY A 58 2.06 6.59 -7.18
C GLY A 58 1.27 7.89 -7.02
N ASP A 59 0.03 7.84 -6.51
CA ASP A 59 -0.74 9.03 -6.16
C ASP A 59 -0.12 9.72 -4.94
N ALA A 60 -0.31 11.04 -4.86
CA ALA A 60 0.05 11.78 -3.66
C ALA A 60 -1.00 11.55 -2.55
N ILE A 61 -0.55 11.55 -1.30
CA ILE A 61 -1.38 11.27 -0.12
C ILE A 61 -2.56 12.24 -0.01
N TRP A 62 -2.37 13.49 -0.45
CA TRP A 62 -3.43 14.50 -0.45
C TRP A 62 -4.51 14.23 -1.50
N GLU A 63 -4.21 13.49 -2.57
CA GLU A 63 -5.21 13.01 -3.54
C GLU A 63 -6.02 11.86 -2.95
N ALA A 64 -5.35 10.92 -2.28
CA ALA A 64 -6.02 9.81 -1.62
C ALA A 64 -6.99 10.26 -0.51
N ASN A 65 -6.64 11.32 0.23
CA ASN A 65 -7.55 11.93 1.22
C ASN A 65 -8.83 12.50 0.59
N LYS A 66 -8.81 12.89 -0.69
CA LYS A 66 -10.02 13.36 -1.39
C LYS A 66 -10.86 12.19 -1.91
N SER A 67 -10.24 11.07 -2.29
CA SER A 67 -10.92 9.89 -2.81
C SER A 67 -11.53 8.99 -1.72
N ALA A 68 -10.96 8.97 -0.51
CA ALA A 68 -11.47 8.16 0.61
C ALA A 68 -12.69 8.77 1.33
N LEU A 69 -13.08 10.00 0.99
CA LEU A 69 -14.20 10.75 1.57
C LEU A 69 -15.38 10.93 0.59
N ALA A 70 -15.34 10.31 -0.60
CA ALA A 70 -16.41 10.33 -1.59
C ALA A 70 -17.22 9.04 -1.57
#